data_AF-A0A848ZL67-F1
#
_entry.id   AF-A0A848ZL67-F1
#
_cell.length_a   1.000
_cell.length_b   1.000
_cell.length_c   1.000
_cell.angle_alpha   90.00
_cell.angle_beta   90.00
_cell.angle_gamma   90.00
#
_symmetry.space_group_name_H-M   'P 1'
#
loop_
_entity.id
_entity.type
_entity.pdbx_description
1 polymer ?
#
loop_
_entity_poly.entity_id
_entity_poly.type
_entity_poly.pdbx_seq_one_letter_code
_entity_poly.pdbx_strand_id
1 'polypeptide(L)' 'LSGLVQKITMKELFAPITRNPVFLSAQKAGCHPSCPIPVAILKAVEVAMDMALPRDAVIKFE' A
#
# COMPACT_ATOMS: atom_id res chain seq x y z
N LEU A 1 -1.89 -0.13 11.80
CA LEU A 1 -2.12 0.32 10.41
C LEU A 1 -3.61 0.48 10.08
N SER A 2 -4.49 -0.49 10.39
CA SER A 2 -5.94 -0.43 10.11
C SER A 2 -6.68 0.79 10.67
N GLY A 3 -6.24 1.35 11.80
CA GLY A 3 -6.81 2.58 12.37
C GLY A 3 -6.24 3.89 11.82
N LEU A 4 -5.17 3.85 11.02
CA LEU A 4 -4.46 5.04 10.53
C LEU A 4 -4.79 5.38 9.07
N VAL A 5 -5.22 4.38 8.28
CA VAL A 5 -5.64 4.56 6.88
C VAL A 5 -7.08 4.10 6.76
N GLN A 6 -8.00 5.04 6.58
CA GLN A 6 -9.42 4.74 6.40
C GLN A 6 -9.93 4.98 4.98
N LYS A 7 -9.32 5.94 4.27
CA LYS A 7 -9.63 6.28 2.88
C LYS A 7 -8.34 6.59 2.16
N ILE A 8 -8.31 6.26 0.87
CA ILE A 8 -7.26 6.66 -0.06
C ILE A 8 -7.93 7.21 -1.32
N THR A 9 -7.41 8.31 -1.83
CA THR A 9 -7.84 8.86 -3.10
C THR A 9 -7.00 8.28 -4.24
N MET A 10 -7.53 8.35 -5.46
CA MET A 10 -6.79 7.94 -6.66
C MET A 10 -5.44 8.64 -6.82
N LYS A 11 -5.37 9.92 -6.48
CA LYS A 11 -4.12 10.69 -6.55
C LYS A 11 -3.10 10.19 -5.53
N GLU A 12 -3.55 9.81 -4.35
CA GLU A 12 -2.68 9.31 -3.27
C GLU A 12 -2.18 7.90 -3.55
N LEU A 13 -2.95 7.07 -4.24
CA LEU A 13 -2.56 5.72 -4.67
C LEU A 13 -1.24 5.76 -5.45
N PHE A 14 -1.08 6.73 -6.36
CA PHE A 14 0.11 6.92 -7.20
C PHE A 14 1.13 7.90 -6.64
N ALA A 15 0.98 8.32 -5.37
CA ALA A 15 1.93 9.24 -4.77
C ALA A 15 3.26 8.52 -4.42
N PRO A 16 4.44 9.15 -4.64
CA PRO A 16 5.73 8.67 -4.16
C PRO A 16 5.71 8.27 -2.69
N ILE A 17 6.52 7.25 -2.35
CA ILE A 17 6.60 6.63 -1.02
C ILE A 17 6.68 7.66 0.11
N THR A 18 7.53 8.68 -0.04
CA THR A 18 7.76 9.73 0.97
C THR A 18 6.54 10.58 1.29
N ARG A 19 5.53 10.59 0.41
CA ARG A 19 4.28 11.34 0.57
C ARG A 19 3.03 10.47 0.48
N ASN A 20 3.18 9.15 0.43
CA ASN A 20 2.06 8.23 0.31
C ASN A 20 1.45 7.96 1.69
N PRO A 21 0.14 8.16 1.88
CA PRO A 21 -0.49 8.05 3.19
C PRO A 21 -0.38 6.64 3.80
N VAL A 22 -0.29 5.59 2.97
CA VAL A 22 -0.09 4.21 3.45
C VAL A 22 1.29 4.05 4.05
N PHE A 23 2.34 4.55 3.39
CA PHE A 23 3.71 4.49 3.89
C PHE A 23 3.92 5.38 5.12
N LEU A 24 3.37 6.59 5.12
CA LEU A 24 3.44 7.47 6.29
C LEU A 24 2.72 6.87 7.50
N SER A 25 1.59 6.19 7.26
CA SER A 25 0.86 5.48 8.32
C SER A 25 1.61 4.24 8.82
N ALA A 26 2.32 3.54 7.93
CA ALA A 26 3.18 2.42 8.31
C ALA A 26 4.34 2.88 9.20
N GLN A 27 4.99 4.00 8.85
CA GLN A 27 6.02 4.61 9.68
C GLN A 27 5.47 5.01 11.05
N LYS A 28 4.30 5.67 11.11
CA LYS A 28 3.63 6.04 12.36
C LYS A 28 3.24 4.82 13.21
N ALA A 29 2.92 3.69 12.58
CA ALA A 29 2.61 2.45 13.25
C ALA A 29 3.85 1.68 13.75
N GLY A 30 5.06 2.21 13.54
CA GLY A 30 6.31 1.55 13.94
C GLY A 30 6.67 0.34 13.06
N CYS A 31 6.12 0.24 11.85
CA CYS A 31 6.55 -0.79 10.90
C CYS A 31 8.01 -0.55 10.48
N HIS A 32 8.75 -1.64 10.27
CA HIS A 32 10.12 -1.57 9.77
C HIS A 32 10.16 -0.94 8.36
N PRO A 33 11.22 -0.18 8.02
CA PRO A 33 11.27 0.58 6.76
C PRO A 33 11.12 -0.28 5.49
N SER A 34 11.61 -1.52 5.53
CA SER A 34 11.56 -2.48 4.42
C SER A 34 10.30 -3.36 4.42
N CYS A 35 9.30 -3.04 5.24
CA CYS A 35 8.09 -3.85 5.34
C CYS A 35 7.36 -3.94 3.99
N PRO A 36 6.99 -5.14 3.50
CA PRO A 36 6.23 -5.29 2.25
C PRO A 36 4.75 -4.95 2.42
N ILE A 37 4.24 -4.83 3.65
CA ILE A 37 2.83 -4.62 3.96
C ILE A 37 2.25 -3.34 3.32
N PRO A 38 2.91 -2.16 3.37
CA PRO A 38 2.40 -0.96 2.72
C PRO A 38 2.24 -1.13 1.20
N VAL A 39 3.17 -1.84 0.55
CA VAL A 39 3.10 -2.15 -0.87
C VAL A 39 1.94 -3.10 -1.17
N ALA A 40 1.76 -4.14 -0.35
CA ALA A 40 0.66 -5.09 -0.50
C ALA A 40 -0.72 -4.39 -0.42
N ILE A 41 -0.87 -3.40 0.46
CA ILE A 41 -2.11 -2.60 0.56
C ILE A 41 -2.36 -1.83 -0.73
N LEU A 42 -1.35 -1.13 -1.28
CA LEU A 42 -1.50 -0.39 -2.54
C LEU A 42 -1.86 -1.33 -3.69
N LYS A 43 -1.22 -2.51 -3.76
CA LYS A 43 -1.54 -3.53 -4.77
C LYS A 43 -2.93 -4.10 -4.62
N ALA A 44 -3.42 -4.31 -3.39
CA ALA A 44 -4.79 -4.74 -3.16
C ALA A 44 -5.81 -3.71 -3.66
N VAL A 45 -5.54 -2.41 -3.48
CA VAL A 45 -6.39 -1.34 -4.03
C VAL A 45 -6.37 -1.33 -5.55
N GLU A 46 -5.19 -1.42 -6.18
CA GLU A 46 -5.07 -1.49 -7.65
C GLU A 46 -5.90 -2.66 -8.23
N VAL A 47 -5.83 -3.84 -7.60
CA VAL A 47 -6.62 -5.03 -7.99
C VAL A 47 -8.11 -4.77 -7.81
N ALA A 48 -8.53 -4.25 -6.65
CA ALA A 48 -9.95 -3.98 -6.36
C ALA A 48 -10.57 -2.92 -7.29
N MET A 49 -9.75 -2.11 -7.94
CA MET A 49 -10.18 -1.04 -8.87
C MET A 49 -10.05 -1.44 -10.34
N ASP A 50 -9.79 -2.72 -10.64
CA ASP A 50 -9.54 -3.23 -12.00
C ASP A 50 -8.45 -2.44 -12.77
N MET A 51 -7.49 -1.84 -12.04
CA MET A 51 -6.46 -0.97 -12.62
C MET A 51 -5.29 -1.73 -13.23
N ALA A 52 -5.47 -3.01 -13.51
CA ALA A 52 -4.49 -3.91 -14.10
C ALA A 52 -3.19 -4.00 -13.31
N LEU A 53 -3.05 -5.08 -12.53
CA LEU A 53 -1.76 -5.75 -12.60
C LEU A 53 -1.72 -6.45 -13.96
N PRO A 54 -0.67 -6.24 -14.79
CA PRO A 54 -0.56 -6.95 -16.07
C PRO A 54 -0.52 -8.48 -15.90
N ARG A 55 -0.30 -8.98 -14.67
CA ARG A 55 -0.34 -10.38 -14.22
C ARG A 55 -0.61 -10.44 -12.72
N ASP A 56 -1.13 -11.55 -12.21
CA ASP A 56 -1.31 -11.76 -10.77
C ASP A 56 -0.04 -11.46 -9.96
N ALA A 57 -0.15 -10.64 -8.91
CA ALA A 57 0.95 -10.43 -7.96
C ALA A 57 0.82 -11.44 -6.82
N VAL A 58 1.85 -12.28 -6.66
CA VAL A 58 1.93 -13.27 -5.59
C VAL A 58 3.04 -12.86 -4.63
N ILE A 59 2.69 -12.63 -3.36
CA ILE A 59 3.66 -12.45 -2.27
C ILE A 59 3.74 -13.78 -1.53
N LYS A 60 4.89 -14.44 -1.60
CA LYS A 60 5.18 -15.69 -0.87
C LYS A 60 6.11 -15.36 0.29
N PHE A 61 5.82 -15.96 1.45
CA PHE A 61 6.68 -15.92 2.62
C PHE A 61 7.17 -17.34 2.90
N GLU A 62 8.43 -17.47 3.32
CA GLU A 62 9.02 -18.71 3.86
C GLU A 62 9.09 -18.61 5.39
#